data_AF-A0A7J8N412-F1
#
_entry.id   AF-A0A7J8N412-F1
#
_cell.length_a   1.000
_cell.length_b   1.000
_cell.length_c   1.000
_cell.angle_alpha   90.00
_cell.angle_beta   90.00
_cell.angle_gamma   90.00
#
_symmetry.space_group_name_H-M   'P 1'
#
loop_
_entity.id
_entity.type
_entity.pdbx_description
1 polymer ?
#
loop_
_entity_poly.entity_id
_entity_poly.type
_entity_poly.pdbx_seq_one_letter_code
_entity_poly.pdbx_strand_id
1 'polypeptide(L)'
;MQKERMDGIESKCRSNSVEENLKLWKEMIAGSERGLQCCLRGKLDMQDPNKSLRDPVYYRCNPVPHHRIGAKYKLYPTYDFACPFVDAEEGITHALRSSEYHDRNAQYYRIQEDMGMRKVHIYEFSRLNMVYTLLSKRKLLWFVQNGKVDGWDDPRFPTVQGIVRRGLKIEALIQFILEQGASKNLNLMEWDKLWTINKKIIDPVCPRHTAVIEERKVLLTLTDGPDEPFVRIIPRHKKYDGAGEKATTFTKRIWIDYADAEYISVNEEVTLMDWGNAIVKEIIKDQDGNITQLVGVLHLQGSVKTTKLKLTWLAETSELVNLSLVEFDYLITKKKLEEGEDFLDAVNPCTKKETAAIGDSNIRNLKQGEILQLERKGYFRCDVPFVRPSKPVVLIAIPDGRQQSVLK
;
A
#
# COMPACT_ATOMS: atom_id res chain seq x y z
N MET A 1 20.14 26.35 -26.50
CA MET A 1 18.67 26.42 -26.30
C MET A 1 18.25 26.59 -24.85
N GLN A 2 18.48 25.63 -23.93
CA GLN A 2 17.96 25.75 -22.55
C GLN A 2 18.52 26.98 -21.82
N LYS A 3 19.85 27.18 -21.86
CA LYS A 3 20.51 28.35 -21.28
C LYS A 3 19.98 29.66 -21.87
N GLU A 4 19.93 29.75 -23.20
CA GLU A 4 19.36 30.91 -23.92
C GLU A 4 17.94 31.24 -23.45
N ARG A 5 17.05 30.24 -23.28
CA ARG A 5 15.70 30.47 -22.74
C ARG A 5 15.70 30.97 -21.30
N MET A 6 16.54 30.41 -20.43
CA MET A 6 16.65 30.83 -19.04
C MET A 6 17.15 32.27 -18.92
N ASP A 7 18.03 32.67 -19.84
CA ASP A 7 18.66 33.98 -19.89
C ASP A 7 17.88 34.99 -20.77
N GLY A 8 16.77 34.56 -21.40
CA GLY A 8 15.94 35.41 -22.27
C GLY A 8 16.55 35.73 -23.65
N ILE A 9 17.59 35.01 -24.04
CA ILE A 9 18.33 35.24 -25.29
C ILE A 9 17.58 34.58 -26.46
N GLU A 10 17.26 35.36 -27.49
CA GLU A 10 16.63 34.85 -28.71
C GLU A 10 17.53 33.82 -29.41
N SER A 11 16.91 32.76 -29.94
CA SER A 11 17.64 31.79 -30.76
C SER A 11 18.07 32.44 -32.08
N LYS A 12 19.26 32.07 -32.58
CA LYS A 12 19.74 32.47 -33.91
C LYS A 12 18.76 32.14 -35.05
N CYS A 13 17.87 31.15 -34.85
CA CYS A 13 16.90 30.72 -35.86
C CYS A 13 15.50 31.35 -35.65
N ARG A 14 15.31 32.26 -34.69
CA ARG A 14 14.00 32.87 -34.36
C ARG A 14 13.47 33.82 -35.44
N SER A 15 14.37 34.38 -36.23
CA SER A 15 14.09 35.31 -37.33
C SER A 15 14.05 34.63 -38.70
N ASN A 16 14.06 33.29 -38.77
CA ASN A 16 13.86 32.55 -40.01
C ASN A 16 12.57 32.98 -40.72
N SER A 17 12.60 33.02 -42.05
CA SER A 17 11.40 33.26 -42.86
C SER A 17 10.42 32.10 -42.76
N VAL A 18 9.18 32.32 -43.19
CA VAL A 18 8.13 31.29 -43.19
C VAL A 18 8.54 30.11 -44.08
N GLU A 19 9.14 30.39 -45.24
CA GLU A 19 9.59 29.39 -46.21
C GLU A 19 10.66 28.48 -45.61
N GLU A 20 11.66 29.06 -44.93
CA GLU A 20 12.72 28.27 -44.28
C GLU A 20 12.15 27.43 -43.13
N ASN A 21 11.22 27.98 -42.34
CA ASN A 21 10.56 27.21 -41.28
C ASN A 21 9.73 26.04 -41.83
N LEU A 22 9.00 26.24 -42.92
CA LEU A 22 8.23 25.18 -43.58
C LEU A 22 9.13 24.12 -44.21
N LYS A 23 10.30 24.49 -44.74
CA LYS A 23 11.31 23.55 -45.23
C LYS A 23 11.82 22.66 -44.09
N LEU A 24 12.26 23.26 -42.98
CA LEU A 24 12.72 22.52 -41.80
C LEU A 24 11.62 21.67 -41.17
N TRP A 25 10.36 22.13 -41.21
CA TRP A 25 9.21 21.34 -40.76
C TRP A 25 9.01 20.06 -41.58
N LYS A 26 9.18 20.10 -42.90
CA LYS A 26 9.12 18.91 -43.76
C LYS A 26 10.23 17.92 -43.42
N GLU A 27 11.44 18.41 -43.16
CA GLU A 27 12.57 17.58 -42.68
C GLU A 27 12.22 16.88 -41.35
N MET A 28 11.58 17.59 -40.42
CA MET A 28 11.11 17.01 -39.14
C MET A 28 10.04 15.94 -39.34
N ILE A 29 9.06 16.15 -40.23
CA ILE A 29 8.04 15.14 -40.56
C ILE A 29 8.68 13.88 -41.15
N ALA A 30 9.62 14.04 -42.07
CA ALA A 30 10.35 12.93 -42.67
C ALA A 30 11.22 12.17 -41.65
N GLY A 31 11.61 12.85 -40.56
CA GLY A 31 12.58 12.38 -39.58
C GLY A 31 13.97 12.23 -40.21
N SER A 32 14.34 13.15 -41.10
CA SER A 32 15.68 13.19 -41.71
C SER A 32 16.74 13.52 -40.66
N GLU A 33 18.02 13.33 -40.99
CA GLU A 33 19.14 13.72 -40.11
C GLU A 33 19.03 15.18 -39.67
N ARG A 34 18.68 16.07 -40.61
CA ARG A 34 18.44 17.49 -40.29
C ARG A 34 17.22 17.68 -39.40
N GLY A 35 16.11 17.01 -39.70
CA GLY A 35 14.88 17.07 -38.90
C GLY A 35 15.09 16.62 -37.45
N LEU A 36 15.91 15.60 -37.22
CA LEU A 36 16.25 15.10 -35.88
C LEU A 36 17.02 16.13 -35.03
N GLN A 37 17.71 17.08 -35.66
CA GLN A 37 18.41 18.19 -34.99
C GLN A 37 17.50 19.39 -34.70
N CYS A 38 16.26 19.36 -35.17
CA CYS A 38 15.31 20.47 -35.08
C CYS A 38 14.22 20.22 -34.01
N CYS A 39 13.64 21.33 -33.53
CA CYS A 39 12.38 21.31 -32.79
C CYS A 39 11.52 22.50 -33.26
N LEU A 40 10.19 22.34 -33.22
CA LEU A 40 9.29 23.46 -33.47
C LEU A 40 9.05 24.18 -32.14
N ARG A 41 9.12 25.51 -32.16
CA ARG A 41 8.88 26.37 -30.99
C ARG A 41 7.80 27.39 -31.30
N GLY A 42 7.02 27.76 -30.28
CA GLY A 42 6.20 28.96 -30.33
C GLY A 42 7.09 30.20 -30.41
N LYS A 43 6.64 31.22 -31.13
CA LYS A 43 7.27 32.53 -31.16
C LYS A 43 6.44 33.48 -30.29
N LEU A 44 6.79 33.51 -29.01
CA LEU A 44 6.11 34.26 -27.95
C LEU A 44 7.04 35.40 -27.47
N ASP A 45 7.21 35.58 -26.16
CA ASP A 45 8.09 36.61 -25.61
C ASP A 45 9.26 35.99 -24.84
N MET A 46 10.48 36.23 -25.33
CA MET A 46 11.71 35.75 -24.69
C MET A 46 12.08 36.52 -23.42
N GLN A 47 11.55 37.74 -23.23
CA GLN A 47 11.76 38.57 -22.05
C GLN A 47 10.70 38.37 -20.97
N ASP A 48 9.68 37.55 -21.23
CA ASP A 48 8.57 37.33 -20.29
C ASP A 48 9.11 36.85 -18.92
N PRO A 49 8.63 37.42 -17.80
CA PRO A 49 9.02 36.95 -16.46
C PRO A 49 8.63 35.48 -16.22
N ASN A 50 7.54 35.01 -16.85
CA ASN A 50 7.16 33.61 -16.87
C ASN A 50 7.94 32.84 -17.95
N LYS A 51 8.89 32.02 -17.48
CA LYS A 51 9.78 31.22 -18.34
C LYS A 51 9.04 30.19 -19.22
N SER A 52 7.79 29.84 -18.90
CA SER A 52 6.98 28.95 -19.76
C SER A 52 6.59 29.63 -21.09
N LEU A 53 6.45 30.95 -21.09
CA LEU A 53 6.12 31.76 -22.27
C LEU A 53 7.33 32.12 -23.14
N ARG A 54 8.55 31.79 -22.70
CA ARG A 54 9.77 32.04 -23.48
C ARG A 54 9.95 31.02 -24.59
N ASP A 55 9.31 31.28 -25.73
CA ASP A 55 9.33 30.46 -26.95
C ASP A 55 9.35 28.95 -26.64
N PRO A 56 8.27 28.39 -26.06
CA PRO A 56 8.23 26.99 -25.64
C PRO A 56 8.32 26.03 -26.83
N VAL A 57 8.83 24.82 -26.58
CA VAL A 57 8.90 23.76 -27.60
C VAL A 57 7.53 23.13 -27.79
N TYR A 58 7.05 23.09 -29.02
CA TYR A 58 5.75 22.52 -29.40
C TYR A 58 5.88 21.12 -29.98
N TYR A 59 6.88 20.85 -30.83
CA TYR A 59 7.10 19.52 -31.40
C TYR A 59 8.56 19.11 -31.34
N ARG A 60 8.79 17.80 -31.21
CA ARG A 60 10.11 17.17 -31.26
C ARG A 60 10.06 15.88 -32.07
N CYS A 61 11.15 15.60 -32.77
CA CYS A 61 11.32 14.33 -33.43
C CYS A 61 11.60 13.23 -32.39
N ASN A 62 10.95 12.08 -32.55
CA ASN A 62 11.24 10.85 -31.83
C ASN A 62 11.09 9.68 -32.81
N PRO A 63 12.18 9.01 -33.21
CA PRO A 63 12.11 7.91 -34.16
C PRO A 63 11.58 6.60 -33.55
N VAL A 64 11.40 6.54 -32.22
CA VAL A 64 10.89 5.34 -31.54
C VAL A 64 9.41 5.14 -31.93
N PRO A 65 9.02 3.94 -32.41
CA PRO A 65 7.63 3.63 -32.74
C PRO A 65 6.69 3.84 -31.54
N HIS A 66 5.55 4.48 -31.79
CA HIS A 66 4.53 4.71 -30.76
C HIS A 66 3.71 3.44 -30.50
N HIS A 67 3.48 3.11 -29.24
CA HIS A 67 2.82 1.86 -28.84
C HIS A 67 1.42 1.61 -29.45
N ARG A 68 0.67 2.67 -29.81
CA ARG A 68 -0.66 2.56 -30.45
C ARG A 68 -0.67 2.64 -31.98
N ILE A 69 0.25 3.41 -32.57
CA ILE A 69 0.19 3.81 -33.99
C ILE A 69 1.48 3.47 -34.75
N GLY A 70 2.37 2.71 -34.12
CA GLY A 70 3.62 2.24 -34.68
C GLY A 70 4.52 3.38 -35.16
N ALA A 71 5.14 3.18 -36.32
CA ALA A 71 6.08 4.12 -36.94
C ALA A 71 5.38 5.17 -37.83
N LYS A 72 4.05 5.35 -37.72
CA LYS A 72 3.28 6.27 -38.59
C LYS A 72 3.78 7.72 -38.51
N TYR A 73 4.19 8.15 -37.32
CA TYR A 73 4.76 9.48 -37.11
C TYR A 73 6.14 9.35 -36.47
N LYS A 74 7.03 10.28 -36.80
CA LYS A 74 8.37 10.43 -36.18
C LYS A 74 8.49 11.75 -35.43
N LEU A 75 7.39 12.47 -35.29
CA LEU A 75 7.29 13.82 -34.80
C LEU A 75 6.09 13.90 -33.87
N TYR A 76 6.31 14.35 -32.64
CA TYR A 76 5.29 14.29 -31.59
C TYR A 76 5.18 15.64 -30.88
N PRO A 77 3.96 16.08 -30.54
CA PRO A 77 3.76 17.31 -29.80
C PRO A 77 4.23 17.12 -28.35
N THR A 78 4.63 18.22 -27.72
CA THR A 78 4.87 18.26 -26.27
C THR A 78 3.54 18.29 -25.52
N TYR A 79 3.56 17.88 -24.26
CA TYR A 79 2.40 17.94 -23.37
C TYR A 79 1.76 19.34 -23.36
N ASP A 80 2.58 20.38 -23.17
CA ASP A 80 2.12 21.76 -23.06
C ASP A 80 1.49 22.31 -24.35
N PHE A 81 1.80 21.70 -25.51
CA PHE A 81 1.19 22.07 -26.79
C PHE A 81 -0.04 21.24 -27.15
N ALA A 82 -0.02 19.94 -26.82
CA ALA A 82 -1.13 19.04 -27.14
C ALA A 82 -2.34 19.22 -26.21
N CYS A 83 -2.11 19.33 -24.90
CA CYS A 83 -3.20 19.36 -23.92
C CYS A 83 -4.21 20.50 -24.12
N PRO A 84 -3.80 21.77 -24.37
CA PRO A 84 -4.76 22.85 -24.58
C PRO A 84 -5.68 22.63 -25.79
N PHE A 85 -5.16 21.97 -26.84
CA PHE A 85 -5.93 21.57 -28.02
C PHE A 85 -6.89 20.43 -27.70
N VAL A 86 -6.39 19.33 -27.11
CA VAL A 86 -7.19 18.14 -26.80
C VAL A 86 -8.34 18.49 -25.86
N ASP A 87 -8.08 19.24 -24.78
CA ASP A 87 -9.12 19.64 -23.84
C ASP A 87 -10.22 20.48 -24.51
N ALA A 88 -9.84 21.41 -25.39
CA ALA A 88 -10.80 22.26 -26.08
C ALA A 88 -11.66 21.45 -27.06
N GLU A 89 -11.01 20.60 -27.88
CA GLU A 89 -11.64 19.75 -28.90
C GLU A 89 -12.57 18.69 -28.29
N GLU A 90 -12.16 18.07 -27.17
CA GLU A 90 -12.99 17.09 -26.45
C GLU A 90 -14.11 17.75 -25.61
N GLY A 91 -14.23 19.08 -25.63
CA GLY A 91 -15.30 19.78 -24.93
C GLY A 91 -15.12 19.91 -23.42
N ILE A 92 -13.89 19.75 -22.90
CA ILE A 92 -13.60 19.87 -21.47
C ILE A 92 -13.94 21.28 -20.98
N THR A 93 -14.82 21.39 -19.99
CA THR A 93 -15.17 22.72 -19.42
C THR A 93 -14.18 23.14 -18.34
N HIS A 94 -13.77 22.18 -17.51
CA HIS A 94 -12.89 22.37 -16.35
C HIS A 94 -11.77 21.33 -16.37
N ALA A 95 -10.56 21.76 -16.69
CA ALA A 95 -9.36 20.92 -16.57
C ALA A 95 -8.87 20.96 -15.13
N LEU A 96 -8.94 19.82 -14.43
CA LEU A 96 -8.44 19.69 -13.05
C LEU A 96 -6.99 19.25 -13.07
N ARG A 97 -6.07 20.04 -12.51
CA ARG A 97 -4.63 19.72 -12.49
C ARG A 97 -3.97 19.99 -11.15
N SER A 98 -2.83 19.36 -10.92
CA SER A 98 -2.00 19.67 -9.76
C SER A 98 -1.36 21.06 -9.89
N SER A 99 -1.17 21.73 -8.75
CA SER A 99 -0.59 23.07 -8.67
C SER A 99 0.88 23.15 -9.12
N GLU A 100 1.56 22.01 -9.27
CA GLU A 100 2.94 21.94 -9.80
C GLU A 100 3.06 22.43 -11.26
N TYR A 101 1.92 22.58 -11.96
CA TYR A 101 1.86 23.09 -13.32
C TYR A 101 1.46 24.56 -13.42
N HIS A 102 1.35 25.29 -12.30
CA HIS A 102 0.80 26.65 -12.25
C HIS A 102 1.49 27.64 -13.21
N ASP A 103 2.81 27.58 -13.33
CA ASP A 103 3.53 28.48 -14.22
C ASP A 103 3.19 28.25 -15.71
N ARG A 104 2.62 27.09 -16.06
CA ARG A 104 2.23 26.73 -17.44
C ARG A 104 0.83 27.18 -17.80
N ASN A 105 0.10 27.79 -16.87
CA ASN A 105 -1.28 28.21 -17.07
C ASN A 105 -1.38 29.26 -18.16
N ALA A 106 -0.48 30.26 -18.12
CA ALA A 106 -0.42 31.31 -19.11
C ALA A 106 -0.10 30.74 -20.51
N GLN A 107 0.85 29.80 -20.59
CA GLN A 107 1.17 29.10 -21.83
C GLN A 107 -0.03 28.34 -22.39
N TYR A 108 -0.77 27.63 -21.55
CA TYR A 108 -1.97 26.89 -21.95
C TYR A 108 -3.01 27.80 -22.60
N TYR A 109 -3.36 28.91 -21.94
CA TYR A 109 -4.36 29.86 -22.47
C TYR A 109 -3.88 30.54 -23.74
N ARG A 110 -2.59 30.89 -23.80
CA ARG A 110 -2.01 31.51 -25.00
C ARG A 110 -2.11 30.58 -26.21
N ILE A 111 -1.88 29.29 -26.04
CA ILE A 111 -2.01 28.31 -27.13
C ILE A 111 -3.47 28.17 -27.59
N GLN A 112 -4.44 28.19 -26.68
CA GLN A 112 -5.86 28.19 -27.06
C GLN A 112 -6.25 29.43 -27.86
N GLU A 113 -5.78 30.60 -27.44
CA GLU A 113 -6.00 31.87 -28.12
C GLU A 113 -5.38 31.86 -29.53
N ASP A 114 -4.10 31.50 -29.64
CA ASP A 114 -3.38 31.45 -30.92
C ASP A 114 -4.04 30.47 -31.92
N MET A 115 -4.69 29.41 -31.43
CA MET A 115 -5.41 28.43 -32.24
C MET A 115 -6.88 28.79 -32.50
N GLY A 116 -7.42 29.86 -31.91
CA GLY A 116 -8.84 30.22 -32.01
C GLY A 116 -9.78 29.22 -31.32
N MET A 117 -9.29 28.53 -30.30
CA MET A 117 -10.02 27.47 -29.60
C MET A 117 -10.91 28.02 -28.48
N ARG A 118 -11.92 27.24 -28.09
CA ARG A 118 -12.72 27.56 -26.90
C ARG A 118 -11.83 27.54 -25.66
N LYS A 119 -12.02 28.54 -24.79
CA LYS A 119 -11.35 28.60 -23.49
C LYS A 119 -11.81 27.46 -22.57
N VAL A 120 -10.85 26.72 -22.02
CA VAL A 120 -11.07 25.69 -20.99
C VAL A 120 -10.63 26.26 -19.65
N HIS A 121 -11.47 26.19 -18.62
CA HIS A 121 -11.11 26.73 -17.31
C HIS A 121 -10.22 25.75 -16.55
N ILE A 122 -9.14 26.25 -15.95
CA ILE A 122 -8.23 25.38 -15.22
C ILE A 122 -8.41 25.58 -13.73
N TYR A 123 -8.63 24.48 -13.03
CA TYR A 123 -8.79 24.42 -11.59
C TYR A 123 -7.66 23.58 -11.00
N GLU A 124 -6.98 24.17 -10.02
CA GLU A 124 -5.76 23.61 -9.47
C GLU A 124 -5.95 23.12 -8.05
N PHE A 125 -5.35 21.98 -7.76
CA PHE A 125 -5.33 21.37 -6.43
C PHE A 125 -3.91 20.91 -6.09
N SER A 126 -3.59 20.76 -4.81
CA SER A 126 -2.31 20.23 -4.37
C SER A 126 -2.26 18.73 -4.57
N ARG A 127 -1.07 18.23 -4.88
CA ARG A 127 -0.84 16.79 -4.95
C ARG A 127 -0.86 16.21 -3.53
N LEU A 128 -1.52 15.06 -3.37
CA LEU A 128 -1.43 14.26 -2.15
C LEU A 128 0.00 13.77 -1.92
N ASN A 129 0.53 14.00 -0.73
CA ASN A 129 1.79 13.41 -0.27
C ASN A 129 1.54 12.62 1.02
N MET A 130 2.23 11.50 1.18
CA MET A 130 2.17 10.65 2.36
C MET A 130 3.54 10.63 3.03
N VAL A 131 3.57 10.57 4.37
CA VAL A 131 4.82 10.34 5.10
C VAL A 131 5.45 9.00 4.72
N TYR A 132 6.77 8.90 4.86
CA TYR A 132 7.55 7.68 4.61
C TYR A 132 7.34 7.09 3.20
N THR A 133 6.96 7.93 2.23
CA THR A 133 6.52 7.48 0.91
C THR A 133 7.16 8.29 -0.20
N LEU A 134 7.59 7.60 -1.25
CA LEU A 134 8.09 8.21 -2.48
C LEU A 134 7.05 8.03 -3.59
N LEU A 135 6.49 9.12 -4.11
CA LEU A 135 5.49 9.09 -5.19
C LEU A 135 6.09 9.36 -6.58
N SER A 136 7.41 9.56 -6.68
CA SER A 136 8.09 9.75 -7.95
C SER A 136 8.19 8.42 -8.70
N LYS A 137 7.65 8.37 -9.92
CA LYS A 137 7.72 7.17 -10.79
C LYS A 137 9.15 6.69 -11.01
N ARG A 138 10.12 7.61 -11.13
CA ARG A 138 11.55 7.28 -11.28
C ARG A 138 12.08 6.57 -10.03
N LYS A 139 11.76 7.08 -8.83
CA LYS A 139 12.19 6.47 -7.57
C LYS A 139 11.52 5.11 -7.35
N LEU A 140 10.21 5.00 -7.62
CA LEU A 140 9.49 3.72 -7.54
C LEU A 140 10.04 2.68 -8.52
N LEU A 141 10.33 3.08 -9.76
CA LEU A 141 10.96 2.20 -10.75
C LEU A 141 12.31 1.67 -10.27
N TRP A 142 13.10 2.51 -9.57
CA TRP A 142 14.38 2.09 -9.00
C TRP A 142 14.20 0.95 -7.98
N PHE A 143 13.20 1.02 -7.08
CA PHE A 143 12.93 -0.08 -6.12
C PHE A 143 12.61 -1.40 -6.84
N VAL A 144 11.83 -1.34 -7.92
CA VAL A 144 11.51 -2.52 -8.75
C VAL A 144 12.76 -3.06 -9.44
N GLN A 145 13.51 -2.20 -10.13
CA GLN A 145 14.70 -2.60 -10.91
C GLN A 145 15.83 -3.16 -10.05
N ASN A 146 15.91 -2.75 -8.78
CA ASN A 146 16.94 -3.21 -7.84
C ASN A 146 16.45 -4.33 -6.91
N GLY A 147 15.29 -4.94 -7.20
CA GLY A 147 14.77 -6.08 -6.44
C GLY A 147 14.50 -5.78 -4.96
N LYS A 148 14.25 -4.51 -4.62
CA LYS A 148 13.91 -4.10 -3.25
C LYS A 148 12.43 -4.35 -2.93
N VAL A 149 11.64 -4.59 -3.97
CA VAL A 149 10.24 -5.00 -3.92
C VAL A 149 9.95 -6.08 -4.97
N ASP A 150 8.83 -6.77 -4.82
CA ASP A 150 8.43 -7.86 -5.70
C ASP A 150 7.91 -7.36 -7.06
N GLY A 151 7.39 -6.13 -7.11
CA GLY A 151 6.77 -5.56 -8.31
C GLY A 151 5.99 -4.28 -8.05
N TRP A 152 5.19 -3.85 -9.03
CA TRP A 152 4.33 -2.65 -8.90
C TRP A 152 3.12 -2.87 -7.98
N ASP A 153 2.74 -4.12 -7.75
CA ASP A 153 1.66 -4.55 -6.85
C ASP A 153 2.18 -4.93 -5.46
N ASP A 154 3.45 -4.69 -5.15
CA ASP A 154 4.03 -4.99 -3.85
C ASP A 154 3.26 -4.27 -2.72
N PRO A 155 2.91 -4.96 -1.61
CA PRO A 155 2.17 -4.36 -0.50
C PRO A 155 2.81 -3.12 0.14
N ARG A 156 4.13 -2.94 0.00
CA ARG A 156 4.88 -1.77 0.48
C ARG A 156 4.76 -0.57 -0.46
N PHE A 157 4.32 -0.77 -1.70
CA PHE A 157 4.20 0.30 -2.68
C PHE A 157 2.96 1.17 -2.44
N PRO A 158 3.07 2.49 -2.67
CA PRO A 158 1.94 3.42 -2.61
C PRO A 158 1.07 3.37 -3.88
N THR A 159 1.16 2.31 -4.67
CA THR A 159 0.27 2.08 -5.80
C THR A 159 -1.08 1.59 -5.30
N VAL A 160 -2.15 1.85 -6.06
CA VAL A 160 -3.48 1.32 -5.73
C VAL A 160 -3.45 -0.21 -5.61
N GLN A 161 -2.73 -0.88 -6.52
CA GLN A 161 -2.57 -2.34 -6.47
C GLN A 161 -1.83 -2.80 -5.20
N GLY A 162 -0.73 -2.13 -4.83
CA GLY A 162 0.05 -2.45 -3.63
C GLY A 162 -0.75 -2.31 -2.35
N ILE A 163 -1.37 -1.15 -2.13
CA ILE A 163 -2.15 -0.91 -0.90
C ILE A 163 -3.39 -1.80 -0.81
N VAL A 164 -4.04 -2.13 -1.94
CA VAL A 164 -5.16 -3.10 -1.98
C VAL A 164 -4.66 -4.52 -1.68
N ARG A 165 -3.52 -4.93 -2.24
CA ARG A 165 -2.88 -6.22 -1.91
C ARG A 165 -2.45 -6.29 -0.45
N ARG A 166 -2.07 -5.17 0.17
CA ARG A 166 -1.83 -5.06 1.62
C ARG A 166 -3.11 -5.20 2.46
N GLY A 167 -4.30 -5.06 1.87
CA GLY A 167 -5.58 -5.22 2.55
C GLY A 167 -6.40 -3.93 2.70
N LEU A 168 -6.04 -2.86 1.99
CA LEU A 168 -6.87 -1.65 1.93
C LEU A 168 -8.13 -1.89 1.10
N LYS A 169 -9.28 -1.50 1.64
CA LYS A 169 -10.55 -1.41 0.90
C LYS A 169 -10.60 -0.15 0.05
N ILE A 170 -11.11 -0.26 -1.17
CA ILE A 170 -11.23 0.88 -2.10
C ILE A 170 -12.14 1.97 -1.51
N GLU A 171 -13.18 1.55 -0.80
CA GLU A 171 -14.11 2.41 -0.09
C GLU A 171 -13.38 3.27 0.96
N ALA A 172 -12.38 2.70 1.67
CA ALA A 172 -11.55 3.45 2.61
C ALA A 172 -10.72 4.51 1.91
N LEU A 173 -10.14 4.17 0.75
CA LEU A 173 -9.35 5.11 -0.05
C LEU A 173 -10.22 6.26 -0.57
N ILE A 174 -11.41 5.96 -1.11
CA ILE A 174 -12.37 6.97 -1.57
C ILE A 174 -12.76 7.90 -0.42
N GLN A 175 -13.14 7.33 0.74
CA GLN A 175 -13.49 8.12 1.91
C GLN A 175 -12.33 9.01 2.37
N PHE A 176 -11.11 8.48 2.40
CA PHE A 176 -9.92 9.25 2.76
C PHE A 176 -9.68 10.43 1.80
N ILE A 177 -9.84 10.23 0.48
CA ILE A 177 -9.69 11.32 -0.49
C ILE A 177 -10.81 12.37 -0.33
N LEU A 178 -12.04 11.94 -0.10
CA LEU A 178 -13.19 12.85 0.09
C LEU A 178 -13.08 13.67 1.38
N GLU A 179 -12.64 13.06 2.50
CA GLU A 179 -12.41 13.77 3.77
C GLU A 179 -11.34 14.86 3.66
N GLN A 180 -10.37 14.67 2.76
CA GLN A 180 -9.29 15.62 2.54
C GLN A 180 -9.74 16.81 1.69
N GLY A 181 -10.61 16.58 0.71
CA GLY A 181 -11.10 17.59 -0.21
C GLY A 181 -10.02 18.13 -1.18
N ALA A 182 -10.46 18.91 -2.16
CA ALA A 182 -9.56 19.62 -3.06
C ALA A 182 -9.11 20.94 -2.41
N SER A 183 -7.82 21.09 -2.16
CA SER A 183 -7.21 22.31 -1.63
C SER A 183 -5.95 22.63 -2.43
N LYS A 184 -5.51 23.89 -2.46
CA LYS A 184 -4.20 24.28 -3.01
C LYS A 184 -3.06 24.12 -2.00
N ASN A 185 -3.37 23.89 -0.73
CA ASN A 185 -2.37 23.73 0.33
C ASN A 185 -1.67 22.39 0.19
N LEU A 186 -0.33 22.41 0.18
CA LEU A 186 0.47 21.19 0.22
C LEU A 186 0.25 20.45 1.52
N ASN A 187 -0.19 19.21 1.40
CA ASN A 187 -0.58 18.38 2.53
C ASN A 187 0.33 17.15 2.59
N LEU A 188 0.98 16.96 3.74
CA LEU A 188 1.72 15.74 4.09
C LEU A 188 0.88 14.90 5.05
N MET A 189 0.38 13.78 4.56
CA MET A 189 -0.60 12.96 5.25
C MET A 189 0.02 11.75 5.94
N GLU A 190 -0.55 11.38 7.09
CA GLU A 190 -0.15 10.22 7.89
C GLU A 190 -0.92 8.96 7.44
N TRP A 191 -0.23 7.83 7.32
CA TRP A 191 -0.85 6.55 6.93
C TRP A 191 -1.87 6.06 7.95
N ASP A 192 -1.65 6.36 9.23
CA ASP A 192 -2.52 5.96 10.35
C ASP A 192 -3.98 6.37 10.13
N LYS A 193 -4.22 7.54 9.54
CA LYS A 193 -5.59 8.01 9.25
C LYS A 193 -6.28 7.09 8.24
N LEU A 194 -5.59 6.76 7.14
CA LEU A 194 -6.12 5.86 6.10
C LEU A 194 -6.39 4.46 6.66
N TRP A 195 -5.46 3.92 7.44
CA TRP A 195 -5.62 2.60 8.05
C TRP A 195 -6.70 2.56 9.14
N THR A 196 -6.89 3.66 9.88
CA THR A 196 -8.01 3.82 10.82
C THR A 196 -9.36 3.78 10.10
N ILE A 197 -9.48 4.47 8.96
CA ILE A 197 -10.70 4.41 8.13
C ILE A 197 -10.90 2.97 7.64
N ASN A 198 -9.86 2.32 7.13
CA ASN A 198 -9.94 0.93 6.67
C ASN A 198 -10.40 -0.03 7.77
N LYS A 199 -9.84 0.10 8.98
CA LYS A 199 -10.22 -0.69 10.15
C LYS A 199 -11.71 -0.56 10.46
N LYS A 200 -12.27 0.66 10.43
CA LYS A 200 -13.70 0.90 10.67
C LYS A 200 -14.59 0.16 9.66
N ILE A 201 -14.10 -0.10 8.45
CA ILE A 201 -14.82 -0.84 7.41
C ILE A 201 -14.69 -2.36 7.62
N ILE A 202 -13.48 -2.86 7.92
CA ILE A 202 -13.24 -4.30 7.97
C ILE A 202 -13.62 -4.94 9.32
N ASP A 203 -13.39 -4.26 10.45
CA ASP A 203 -13.59 -4.84 11.78
C ASP A 203 -15.02 -5.35 12.05
N PRO A 204 -16.09 -4.61 11.69
CA PRO A 204 -17.46 -5.06 11.97
C PRO A 204 -17.87 -6.34 11.23
N VAL A 205 -17.17 -6.72 10.17
CA VAL A 205 -17.57 -7.85 9.28
C VAL A 205 -16.55 -8.99 9.21
N CYS A 206 -15.37 -8.82 9.82
CA CYS A 206 -14.24 -9.72 9.66
C CYS A 206 -14.47 -11.12 10.31
N PRO A 207 -14.18 -12.26 9.68
CA PRO A 207 -14.15 -13.54 10.41
C PRO A 207 -12.98 -13.60 11.40
N ARG A 208 -13.21 -14.13 12.62
CA ARG A 208 -12.20 -14.29 13.67
C ARG A 208 -11.65 -15.71 13.69
N HIS A 209 -10.33 -15.81 13.56
CA HIS A 209 -9.56 -17.03 13.58
C HIS A 209 -8.52 -16.99 14.68
N THR A 210 -7.98 -18.17 15.00
CA THR A 210 -6.98 -18.30 16.04
C THR A 210 -5.68 -18.80 15.42
N ALA A 211 -4.57 -18.19 15.83
CA ALA A 211 -3.24 -18.63 15.50
C ALA A 211 -2.34 -18.52 16.73
N VAL A 212 -1.32 -19.37 16.80
CA VAL A 212 -0.27 -19.35 17.82
C VAL A 212 1.07 -19.24 17.10
N ILE A 213 1.93 -18.31 17.52
CA ILE A 213 3.28 -18.16 16.95
C ILE A 213 4.06 -19.45 17.21
N GLU A 214 4.73 -19.96 16.17
CA GLU A 214 5.39 -21.28 16.26
C GLU A 214 6.63 -21.23 17.14
N GLU A 215 7.36 -20.12 17.08
CA GLU A 215 8.48 -19.85 17.97
C GLU A 215 8.01 -19.84 19.43
N ARG A 216 8.58 -20.76 20.23
CA ARG A 216 8.32 -20.90 21.67
C ARG A 216 6.86 -21.18 22.06
N LYS A 217 6.00 -21.66 21.15
CA LYS A 217 4.63 -22.06 21.51
C LYS A 217 4.61 -22.96 22.76
N VAL A 218 3.68 -22.70 23.67
CA VAL A 218 3.61 -23.38 24.96
C VAL A 218 2.46 -24.37 24.96
N LEU A 219 2.72 -25.59 25.41
CA LEU A 219 1.69 -26.60 25.58
C LEU A 219 1.03 -26.46 26.96
N LEU A 220 -0.27 -26.21 27.00
CA LEU A 220 -1.08 -26.29 28.21
C LEU A 220 -1.83 -27.62 28.24
N THR A 221 -1.58 -28.43 29.27
CA THR A 221 -2.29 -29.68 29.53
C THR A 221 -3.31 -29.48 30.64
N LEU A 222 -4.58 -29.67 30.32
CA LEU A 222 -5.72 -29.62 31.24
C LEU A 222 -5.97 -31.04 31.79
N THR A 223 -5.67 -31.28 33.07
CA THR A 223 -5.70 -32.63 33.66
C THR A 223 -7.11 -33.18 33.85
N ASP A 224 -8.11 -32.31 33.96
CA ASP A 224 -9.55 -32.58 33.99
C ASP A 224 -10.25 -32.16 32.68
N GLY A 225 -9.48 -31.98 31.61
CA GLY A 225 -9.99 -31.76 30.26
C GLY A 225 -10.72 -32.98 29.71
N PRO A 226 -11.36 -32.88 28.52
CA PRO A 226 -12.11 -33.98 27.93
C PRO A 226 -11.21 -35.18 27.61
N ASP A 227 -11.67 -36.38 27.97
CA ASP A 227 -10.97 -37.65 27.73
C ASP A 227 -10.81 -37.93 26.22
N GLU A 228 -11.89 -37.71 25.46
CA GLU A 228 -11.88 -37.78 24.00
C GLU A 228 -12.08 -36.38 23.38
N PRO A 229 -11.31 -36.04 22.32
CA PRO A 229 -11.54 -34.82 21.55
C PRO A 229 -12.97 -34.69 21.05
N PHE A 230 -13.58 -33.53 21.21
CA PHE A 230 -14.90 -33.23 20.64
C PHE A 230 -14.90 -31.89 19.91
N VAL A 231 -15.88 -31.68 19.03
CA VAL A 231 -16.00 -30.48 18.20
C VAL A 231 -17.25 -29.70 18.58
N ARG A 232 -17.13 -28.37 18.67
CA ARG A 232 -18.28 -27.46 18.73
C ARG A 232 -18.25 -26.51 17.55
N ILE A 233 -19.44 -26.19 17.04
CA ILE A 233 -19.63 -25.13 16.08
C ILE A 233 -19.84 -23.82 16.85
N ILE A 234 -19.02 -22.82 16.55
CA ILE A 234 -19.08 -21.49 17.18
C ILE A 234 -19.05 -20.39 16.12
N PRO A 235 -19.66 -19.22 16.37
CA PRO A 235 -19.61 -18.11 15.43
C PRO A 235 -18.18 -17.63 15.16
N ARG A 236 -17.86 -17.31 13.91
CA ARG A 236 -16.61 -16.62 13.55
C ARG A 236 -16.64 -15.15 13.95
N HIS A 237 -17.81 -14.56 14.17
CA HIS A 237 -17.93 -13.23 14.74
C HIS A 237 -19.17 -13.13 15.62
N LYS A 238 -18.96 -12.86 16.91
CA LYS A 238 -20.02 -12.74 17.92
C LYS A 238 -21.10 -11.67 17.65
N LYS A 239 -20.86 -10.73 16.73
CA LYS A 239 -21.76 -9.61 16.45
C LYS A 239 -22.18 -9.52 14.98
N TYR A 240 -21.73 -10.46 14.14
CA TYR A 240 -22.01 -10.45 12.71
C TYR A 240 -22.17 -11.87 12.19
N ASP A 241 -23.42 -12.29 12.06
CA ASP A 241 -23.78 -13.64 11.62
C ASP A 241 -23.28 -13.93 10.19
N GLY A 242 -23.13 -12.89 9.37
CA GLY A 242 -22.59 -12.99 8.00
C GLY A 242 -21.15 -13.50 7.92
N ALA A 243 -20.38 -13.48 9.03
CA ALA A 243 -19.06 -14.12 9.09
C ALA A 243 -19.14 -15.66 9.12
N GLY A 244 -20.32 -16.22 9.36
CA GLY A 244 -20.55 -17.66 9.47
C GLY A 244 -19.95 -18.28 10.74
N GLU A 245 -19.76 -19.59 10.71
CA GLU A 245 -19.35 -20.40 11.86
C GLU A 245 -18.03 -21.14 11.60
N LYS A 246 -17.37 -21.56 12.67
CA LYS A 246 -16.15 -22.37 12.66
C LYS A 246 -16.31 -23.59 13.55
N ALA A 247 -15.71 -24.69 13.12
CA ALA A 247 -15.56 -25.88 13.93
C ALA A 247 -14.33 -25.73 14.82
N THR A 248 -14.51 -25.81 16.14
CA THR A 248 -13.43 -25.73 17.12
C THR A 248 -13.35 -27.06 17.86
N THR A 249 -12.18 -27.68 17.80
CA THR A 249 -11.88 -28.92 18.53
C THR A 249 -11.45 -28.60 19.96
N PHE A 250 -11.96 -29.36 20.93
CA PHE A 250 -11.66 -29.24 22.34
C PHE A 250 -10.93 -30.51 22.80
N THR A 251 -9.76 -30.35 23.41
CA THR A 251 -8.85 -31.44 23.80
C THR A 251 -8.15 -31.10 25.11
N LYS A 252 -7.74 -32.12 25.87
CA LYS A 252 -6.92 -31.89 27.09
C LYS A 252 -5.57 -31.20 26.84
N ARG A 253 -5.07 -31.18 25.60
CA ARG A 253 -3.78 -30.59 25.22
C ARG A 253 -4.00 -29.47 24.22
N ILE A 254 -3.59 -28.25 24.56
CA ILE A 254 -3.77 -27.06 23.74
C ILE A 254 -2.49 -26.24 23.66
N TRP A 255 -2.28 -25.60 22.51
CA TRP A 255 -1.23 -24.62 22.29
C TRP A 255 -1.70 -23.22 22.66
N ILE A 256 -0.83 -22.45 23.30
CA ILE A 256 -0.99 -21.02 23.55
C ILE A 256 0.28 -20.27 23.15
N ASP A 257 0.18 -18.96 22.93
CA ASP A 257 1.35 -18.13 22.67
C ASP A 257 2.25 -18.01 23.90
N TYR A 258 3.57 -18.03 23.67
CA TYR A 258 4.57 -17.81 24.70
C TYR A 258 4.37 -16.47 25.43
N ALA A 259 4.13 -15.41 24.65
CA ALA A 259 3.91 -14.06 25.17
C ALA A 259 2.72 -13.98 26.13
N ASP A 260 1.75 -14.88 26.01
CA ASP A 260 0.64 -15.00 26.95
C ASP A 260 1.04 -15.82 28.18
N ALA A 261 1.78 -16.91 27.98
CA ALA A 261 2.25 -17.79 29.05
C ALA A 261 3.19 -17.08 30.04
N GLU A 262 4.02 -16.13 29.58
CA GLU A 262 4.95 -15.39 30.44
C GLU A 262 4.29 -14.57 31.55
N TYR A 263 3.03 -14.16 31.37
CA TYR A 263 2.29 -13.38 32.36
C TYR A 263 1.48 -14.25 33.33
N ILE A 264 1.45 -15.56 33.12
CA ILE A 264 0.71 -16.49 33.97
C ILE A 264 1.52 -16.80 35.22
N SER A 265 0.86 -16.73 36.38
CA SER A 265 1.42 -17.18 37.65
C SER A 265 0.84 -18.52 38.07
N VAL A 266 1.56 -19.25 38.93
CA VAL A 266 1.03 -20.48 39.53
C VAL A 266 -0.21 -20.14 40.36
N ASN A 267 -1.27 -20.94 40.19
CA ASN A 267 -2.64 -20.73 40.68
C ASN A 267 -3.40 -19.53 40.10
N GLU A 268 -2.90 -18.89 39.03
CA GLU A 268 -3.66 -17.85 38.32
C GLU A 268 -4.83 -18.47 37.55
N GLU A 269 -5.99 -17.80 37.63
CA GLU A 269 -7.17 -18.14 36.84
C GLU A 269 -7.17 -17.35 35.51
N VAL A 270 -7.24 -18.07 34.40
CA VAL A 270 -7.22 -17.52 33.04
C VAL A 270 -8.51 -17.87 32.31
N THR A 271 -9.00 -16.99 31.43
CA THR A 271 -10.06 -17.33 30.47
C THR A 271 -9.44 -17.96 29.24
N LEU A 272 -9.85 -19.18 28.88
CA LEU A 272 -9.68 -19.76 27.55
C LEU A 272 -10.85 -19.29 26.67
N MET A 273 -10.55 -18.44 25.68
CA MET A 273 -11.60 -17.81 24.86
C MET A 273 -12.52 -18.86 24.22
N ASP A 274 -13.84 -18.64 24.32
CA ASP A 274 -14.91 -19.51 23.83
C ASP A 274 -14.96 -20.94 24.44
N TRP A 275 -14.16 -21.20 25.48
CA TRP A 275 -14.23 -22.42 26.29
C TRP A 275 -14.75 -22.15 27.70
N GLY A 276 -14.09 -21.27 28.46
CA GLY A 276 -14.34 -21.04 29.88
C GLY A 276 -13.06 -20.70 30.64
N ASN A 277 -13.11 -20.72 31.97
CA ASN A 277 -11.92 -20.45 32.78
C ASN A 277 -11.12 -21.75 33.04
N ALA A 278 -9.82 -21.57 33.28
CA ALA A 278 -8.91 -22.61 33.76
C ALA A 278 -7.96 -22.03 34.81
N ILE A 279 -7.50 -22.85 35.73
CA ILE A 279 -6.52 -22.47 36.75
C ILE A 279 -5.21 -23.18 36.42
N VAL A 280 -4.13 -22.41 36.21
CA VAL A 280 -2.81 -22.97 35.94
C VAL A 280 -2.18 -23.41 37.26
N LYS A 281 -1.88 -24.69 37.40
CA LYS A 281 -1.37 -25.32 38.63
C LYS A 281 0.14 -25.48 38.63
N GLU A 282 0.74 -25.61 37.45
CA GLU A 282 2.17 -25.82 37.31
C GLU A 282 2.71 -25.10 36.08
N ILE A 283 3.93 -24.57 36.19
CA ILE A 283 4.67 -23.94 35.10
C ILE A 283 6.01 -24.67 34.98
N ILE A 284 6.22 -25.33 33.84
CA ILE A 284 7.41 -26.13 33.57
C ILE A 284 8.32 -25.31 32.65
N LYS A 285 9.59 -25.20 33.04
CA LYS A 285 10.62 -24.43 32.34
C LYS A 285 11.76 -25.33 31.86
N ASP A 286 12.42 -24.92 30.78
CA ASP A 286 13.67 -25.54 30.32
C ASP A 286 14.88 -25.09 31.14
N GLN A 287 16.07 -25.57 30.76
CA GLN A 287 17.34 -25.23 31.41
C GLN A 287 17.72 -23.75 31.30
N ASP A 288 17.21 -23.05 30.27
CA ASP A 288 17.45 -21.63 30.03
C ASP A 288 16.38 -20.75 30.73
N GLY A 289 15.43 -21.37 31.45
CA GLY A 289 14.37 -20.68 32.18
C GLY A 289 13.16 -20.28 31.32
N ASN A 290 13.07 -20.71 30.06
CA ASN A 290 11.92 -20.45 29.21
C ASN A 290 10.78 -21.41 29.56
N ILE A 291 9.54 -20.91 29.55
CA ILE A 291 8.34 -21.74 29.76
C ILE A 291 8.14 -22.67 28.55
N THR A 292 8.07 -23.97 28.79
CA THR A 292 7.84 -24.98 27.74
C THR A 292 6.47 -25.61 27.85
N GLN A 293 5.97 -25.81 29.08
CA GLN A 293 4.68 -26.45 29.33
C GLN A 293 3.98 -25.81 30.53
N LEU A 294 2.66 -25.88 30.51
CA LEU A 294 1.78 -25.54 31.62
C LEU A 294 0.90 -26.73 31.93
N VAL A 295 0.59 -26.91 33.21
CA VAL A 295 -0.42 -27.88 33.66
C VAL A 295 -1.51 -27.10 34.37
N GLY A 296 -2.77 -27.34 34.00
CA GLY A 296 -3.91 -26.64 34.57
C GLY A 296 -5.12 -27.54 34.75
N VAL A 297 -6.15 -26.97 35.35
CA VAL A 297 -7.47 -27.59 35.53
C VAL A 297 -8.55 -26.63 35.04
N LEU A 298 -9.62 -27.16 34.45
CA LEU A 298 -10.79 -26.40 34.05
C LEU A 298 -11.53 -25.88 35.29
N HIS A 299 -12.00 -24.64 35.19
CA HIS A 299 -12.84 -24.01 36.20
C HIS A 299 -14.06 -23.39 35.54
N LEU A 300 -14.90 -24.22 34.92
CA LEU A 300 -16.03 -23.75 34.09
C LEU A 300 -17.12 -23.00 34.87
N GLN A 301 -17.16 -23.15 36.20
CA GLN A 301 -18.03 -22.36 37.08
C GLN A 301 -17.48 -20.95 37.36
N GLY A 302 -16.22 -20.70 36.99
CA GLY A 302 -15.57 -19.40 37.10
C GLY A 302 -16.19 -18.35 36.17
N SER A 303 -15.94 -17.08 36.48
CA SER A 303 -16.46 -15.95 35.71
C SER A 303 -15.41 -15.40 34.75
N VAL A 304 -15.70 -15.42 33.44
CA VAL A 304 -14.84 -14.80 32.42
C VAL A 304 -14.70 -13.26 32.57
N LYS A 305 -15.50 -12.65 33.47
CA LYS A 305 -15.45 -11.22 33.78
C LYS A 305 -14.42 -10.87 34.86
N THR A 306 -14.03 -11.84 35.69
CA THR A 306 -13.13 -11.61 36.84
C THR A 306 -11.66 -11.86 36.51
N THR A 307 -11.37 -12.68 35.50
CA THR A 307 -9.99 -12.99 35.08
C THR A 307 -9.37 -11.85 34.28
N LYS A 308 -8.10 -11.54 34.57
CA LYS A 308 -7.32 -10.54 33.83
C LYS A 308 -6.81 -11.06 32.49
N LEU A 309 -6.36 -12.33 32.45
CA LEU A 309 -5.78 -12.95 31.26
C LEU A 309 -6.84 -13.69 30.45
N LYS A 310 -6.95 -13.37 29.16
CA LYS A 310 -7.91 -13.96 28.22
C LYS A 310 -7.20 -14.52 27.00
N LEU A 311 -6.96 -15.82 27.00
CA LEU A 311 -6.03 -16.48 26.10
C LEU A 311 -6.75 -17.02 24.87
N THR A 312 -6.12 -16.83 23.72
CA THR A 312 -6.43 -17.61 22.52
C THR A 312 -5.68 -18.92 22.57
N TRP A 313 -6.28 -19.99 22.06
CA TRP A 313 -5.72 -21.34 22.15
C TRP A 313 -6.06 -22.16 20.90
N LEU A 314 -5.23 -23.15 20.61
CA LEU A 314 -5.46 -24.14 19.55
C LEU A 314 -5.38 -25.54 20.12
N ALA A 315 -6.32 -26.43 19.80
CA ALA A 315 -6.18 -27.84 20.13
C ALA A 315 -4.91 -28.42 19.49
N GLU A 316 -4.13 -29.18 20.26
CA GLU A 316 -3.02 -29.96 19.72
C GLU A 316 -3.59 -31.09 18.85
N THR A 317 -3.57 -30.89 17.53
CA THR A 317 -4.10 -31.84 16.54
C THR A 317 -3.24 -31.84 15.28
N SER A 318 -3.37 -32.88 14.46
CA SER A 318 -2.73 -32.95 13.13
C SER A 318 -3.36 -32.03 12.08
N GLU A 319 -4.53 -31.44 12.38
CA GLU A 319 -5.32 -30.64 11.42
C GLU A 319 -4.92 -29.16 11.37
N LEU A 320 -4.03 -28.73 12.25
CA LEU A 320 -3.51 -27.36 12.30
C LEU A 320 -2.85 -26.96 10.96
N VAL A 321 -2.91 -25.67 10.67
CA VAL A 321 -2.45 -25.10 9.39
C VAL A 321 -1.20 -24.28 9.61
N ASN A 322 -0.12 -24.56 8.88
CA ASN A 322 1.07 -23.73 8.91
C ASN A 322 0.80 -22.37 8.23
N LEU A 323 1.21 -21.28 8.88
CA LEU A 323 1.04 -19.91 8.43
C LEU A 323 2.40 -19.21 8.35
N SER A 324 2.57 -18.35 7.33
CA SER A 324 3.57 -17.29 7.32
C SER A 324 2.84 -15.96 7.50
N LEU A 325 3.03 -15.33 8.66
CA LEU A 325 2.49 -14.02 8.97
C LEU A 325 3.48 -12.96 8.51
N VAL A 326 3.11 -12.18 7.50
CA VAL A 326 3.97 -11.22 6.83
C VAL A 326 3.62 -9.81 7.29
N GLU A 327 4.56 -9.15 7.94
CA GLU A 327 4.48 -7.75 8.35
C GLU A 327 5.39 -6.91 7.46
N PHE A 328 4.93 -5.70 7.12
CA PHE A 328 5.66 -4.78 6.25
C PHE A 328 5.91 -3.45 6.96
N ASP A 329 7.12 -2.93 6.81
CA ASP A 329 7.50 -1.57 7.20
C ASP A 329 7.56 -0.64 5.96
N TYR A 330 7.79 0.64 6.21
CA TYR A 330 8.01 1.65 5.20
C TYR A 330 9.29 1.40 4.40
N LEU A 331 9.25 1.73 3.10
CA LEU A 331 10.40 1.62 2.20
C LEU A 331 11.52 2.62 2.48
N ILE A 332 11.20 3.70 3.19
CA ILE A 332 12.16 4.70 3.64
C ILE A 332 12.01 4.97 5.14
N THR A 333 13.11 5.34 5.78
CA THR A 333 13.18 5.59 7.23
C THR A 333 12.81 7.03 7.63
N LYS A 334 12.75 7.95 6.66
CA LYS A 334 12.42 9.36 6.88
C LYS A 334 10.96 9.68 6.54
N LYS A 335 10.30 10.50 7.38
CA LYS A 335 8.93 10.98 7.14
C LYS A 335 8.78 11.70 5.81
N LYS A 336 9.76 12.54 5.45
CA LYS A 336 9.80 13.30 4.21
C LYS A 336 11.27 13.45 3.84
N LEU A 337 11.58 13.35 2.56
CA LEU A 337 12.91 13.72 2.05
C LEU A 337 12.93 15.23 1.80
N GLU A 338 13.99 15.88 2.27
CA GLU A 338 14.20 17.29 1.99
C GLU A 338 14.90 17.49 0.64
N GLU A 339 14.83 18.72 0.14
CA GLU A 339 15.42 19.08 -1.14
C GLU A 339 16.94 18.93 -1.10
N GLY A 340 17.52 18.25 -2.09
CA GLY A 340 18.96 17.95 -2.14
C GLY A 340 19.40 16.66 -1.45
N GLU A 341 18.52 15.99 -0.69
CA GLU A 341 18.85 14.69 -0.09
C GLU A 341 18.83 13.57 -1.15
N ASP A 342 19.82 12.67 -1.08
CA ASP A 342 19.75 11.41 -1.81
C ASP A 342 18.75 10.48 -1.11
N PHE A 343 17.82 9.94 -1.87
CA PHE A 343 16.83 9.02 -1.33
C PHE A 343 17.44 7.66 -0.98
N LEU A 344 18.60 7.32 -1.57
CA LEU A 344 19.31 6.07 -1.31
C LEU A 344 19.72 5.96 0.16
N ASP A 345 20.11 7.08 0.78
CA ASP A 345 20.50 7.14 2.20
C ASP A 345 19.32 6.91 3.16
N ALA A 346 18.09 7.07 2.66
CA ALA A 346 16.88 6.89 3.45
C ALA A 346 16.22 5.53 3.21
N VAL A 347 16.75 4.67 2.33
CA VAL A 347 16.16 3.35 2.04
C VAL A 347 16.20 2.49 3.30
N ASN A 348 15.04 1.93 3.66
CA ASN A 348 14.95 1.05 4.81
C ASN A 348 15.53 -0.35 4.47
N PRO A 349 16.54 -0.85 5.21
CA PRO A 349 17.12 -2.17 4.96
C PRO A 349 16.19 -3.33 5.34
N CYS A 350 15.27 -3.13 6.29
CA CYS A 350 14.36 -4.15 6.80
C CYS A 350 12.91 -3.70 6.66
N THR A 351 12.24 -4.17 5.60
CA THR A 351 10.87 -3.73 5.27
C THR A 351 9.86 -4.85 5.28
N LYS A 352 10.30 -6.08 5.57
CA LYS A 352 9.47 -7.28 5.57
C LYS A 352 9.95 -8.18 6.70
N LYS A 353 9.03 -8.61 7.55
CA LYS A 353 9.24 -9.63 8.57
C LYS A 353 8.25 -10.75 8.34
N GLU A 354 8.73 -11.98 8.34
CA GLU A 354 7.89 -13.17 8.27
C GLU A 354 7.97 -13.90 9.61
N THR A 355 6.81 -14.20 10.19
CA THR A 355 6.71 -14.94 11.45
C THR A 355 5.95 -16.24 11.21
N ALA A 356 6.60 -17.36 11.48
CA ALA A 356 5.97 -18.68 11.42
C ALA A 356 4.91 -18.82 12.53
N ALA A 357 3.75 -19.35 12.19
CA ALA A 357 2.66 -19.60 13.11
C ALA A 357 1.87 -20.85 12.71
N ILE A 358 1.13 -21.40 13.66
CA ILE A 358 0.12 -22.42 13.43
C ILE A 358 -1.27 -21.81 13.59
N GLY A 359 -2.18 -22.14 12.70
CA GLY A 359 -3.54 -21.64 12.65
C GLY A 359 -4.59 -22.74 12.84
N ASP A 360 -5.80 -22.34 13.21
CA ASP A 360 -6.93 -23.26 13.29
C ASP A 360 -7.25 -23.92 11.93
N SER A 361 -7.85 -25.11 11.95
CA SER A 361 -8.11 -25.91 10.75
C SER A 361 -9.07 -25.23 9.76
N ASN A 362 -9.90 -24.30 10.22
CA ASN A 362 -10.85 -23.59 9.36
C ASN A 362 -10.14 -22.63 8.38
N ILE A 363 -8.89 -22.26 8.66
CA ILE A 363 -8.06 -21.44 7.77
C ILE A 363 -7.80 -22.13 6.42
N ARG A 364 -7.91 -23.46 6.32
CA ARG A 364 -7.80 -24.19 5.04
C ARG A 364 -8.81 -23.72 4.00
N ASN A 365 -9.93 -23.16 4.44
CA ASN A 365 -11.01 -22.70 3.58
C ASN A 365 -10.87 -21.23 3.15
N LEU A 366 -9.85 -20.51 3.63
CA LEU A 366 -9.62 -19.12 3.21
C LEU A 366 -9.29 -19.05 1.72
N LYS A 367 -9.92 -18.08 1.05
CA LYS A 367 -9.62 -17.75 -0.35
C LYS A 367 -8.62 -16.61 -0.43
N GLN A 368 -7.91 -16.56 -1.55
CA GLN A 368 -7.03 -15.44 -1.84
C GLN A 368 -7.80 -14.11 -1.80
N GLY A 369 -7.26 -13.13 -1.09
CA GLY A 369 -7.85 -11.81 -0.91
C GLY A 369 -8.86 -11.69 0.22
N GLU A 370 -9.27 -12.80 0.85
CA GLU A 370 -10.13 -12.74 2.03
C GLU A 370 -9.38 -12.09 3.20
N ILE A 371 -10.12 -11.29 3.97
CA ILE A 371 -9.63 -10.61 5.15
C ILE A 371 -10.15 -11.36 6.38
N LEU A 372 -9.28 -11.56 7.35
CA LEU A 372 -9.58 -12.17 8.64
C LEU A 372 -8.94 -11.39 9.79
N GLN A 373 -9.45 -11.61 10.99
CA GLN A 373 -8.80 -11.19 12.22
C GLN A 373 -8.21 -12.43 12.87
N LEU A 374 -6.89 -12.43 13.10
CA LEU A 374 -6.29 -13.35 14.05
C LEU A 374 -6.47 -12.74 15.43
N GLU A 375 -7.27 -13.39 16.28
CA GLU A 375 -7.60 -12.86 17.60
C GLU A 375 -6.33 -12.56 18.39
N ARG A 376 -6.30 -11.36 19.00
CA ARG A 376 -5.15 -10.79 19.71
C ARG A 376 -3.88 -10.51 18.88
N LYS A 377 -3.86 -10.82 17.58
CA LYS A 377 -2.72 -10.55 16.68
C LYS A 377 -2.97 -9.43 15.68
N GLY A 378 -4.21 -9.23 15.24
CA GLY A 378 -4.58 -8.14 14.33
C GLY A 378 -5.36 -8.61 13.10
N TYR A 379 -5.39 -7.77 12.08
CA TYR A 379 -6.09 -8.05 10.83
C TYR A 379 -5.12 -8.50 9.75
N PHE A 380 -5.53 -9.43 8.93
CA PHE A 380 -4.71 -10.02 7.89
C PHE A 380 -5.51 -10.20 6.60
N ARG A 381 -4.83 -10.11 5.46
CA ARG A 381 -5.34 -10.53 4.15
C ARG A 381 -4.64 -11.81 3.73
N CYS A 382 -5.40 -12.81 3.27
CA CYS A 382 -4.83 -14.02 2.68
C CYS A 382 -4.20 -13.70 1.32
N ASP A 383 -2.88 -13.76 1.21
CA ASP A 383 -2.16 -13.52 -0.05
C ASP A 383 -1.94 -14.83 -0.83
N VAL A 384 -1.63 -15.92 -0.11
CA VAL A 384 -1.51 -17.27 -0.67
C VAL A 384 -2.38 -18.21 0.17
N PRO A 385 -3.46 -18.78 -0.39
CA PRO A 385 -4.37 -19.68 0.34
C PRO A 385 -3.73 -21.06 0.56
N PHE A 386 -4.42 -21.91 1.32
CA PHE A 386 -3.97 -23.26 1.58
C PHE A 386 -3.92 -24.09 0.29
N VAL A 387 -2.76 -24.69 0.00
CA VAL A 387 -2.58 -25.59 -1.14
C VAL A 387 -2.31 -27.02 -0.68
N ARG A 388 -1.38 -27.19 0.27
CA ARG A 388 -0.98 -28.46 0.86
C ARG A 388 -0.23 -28.24 2.18
N PRO A 389 -0.16 -29.21 3.10
CA PRO A 389 0.48 -29.03 4.41
C PRO A 389 1.94 -28.56 4.36
N SER A 390 2.68 -28.93 3.30
CA SER A 390 4.09 -28.54 3.12
C SER A 390 4.29 -27.08 2.73
N LYS A 391 3.23 -26.33 2.43
CA LYS A 391 3.30 -24.92 2.04
C LYS A 391 2.42 -24.10 2.98
N PRO A 392 2.98 -23.13 3.70
CA PRO A 392 2.18 -22.33 4.61
C PRO A 392 1.19 -21.43 3.86
N VAL A 393 0.07 -21.14 4.51
CA VAL A 393 -0.81 -20.03 4.09
C VAL A 393 -0.09 -18.72 4.37
N VAL A 394 -0.03 -17.82 3.40
CA VAL A 394 0.63 -16.52 3.57
C VAL A 394 -0.41 -15.47 3.90
N LEU A 395 -0.28 -14.86 5.07
CA LEU A 395 -1.18 -13.83 5.58
C LEU A 395 -0.43 -12.50 5.71
N ILE A 396 -0.85 -11.49 4.96
CA ILE A 396 -0.27 -10.15 5.04
C ILE A 396 -0.99 -9.34 6.12
N ALA A 397 -0.24 -8.80 7.07
CA ALA A 397 -0.77 -7.93 8.11
C ALA A 397 -1.34 -6.63 7.52
N ILE A 398 -2.57 -6.32 7.91
CA ILE A 398 -3.26 -5.08 7.58
C ILE A 398 -3.07 -4.12 8.76
N PRO A 399 -2.47 -2.93 8.56
CA PRO A 399 -2.31 -1.97 9.64
C PRO A 399 -3.67 -1.51 10.19
N ASP A 400 -3.71 -1.24 11.49
CA ASP A 400 -4.95 -0.96 12.22
C ASP A 400 -5.07 0.53 12.64
N GLY A 401 -4.15 1.37 12.15
CA GLY A 401 -4.10 2.81 12.41
C GLY A 401 -3.34 3.21 13.68
N ARG A 402 -2.81 2.27 14.45
CA ARG A 402 -1.88 2.58 15.55
C ARG A 402 -0.47 2.75 14.99
N GLN A 403 0.27 3.73 15.52
CA GLN A 403 1.68 3.91 15.17
C GLN A 403 2.46 2.62 15.46
N GLN A 404 2.96 1.99 14.40
CA GLN A 404 3.88 0.86 14.53
C GLN A 404 5.25 1.39 14.97
N SER A 405 5.88 0.70 15.91
CA SER A 405 7.32 0.83 16.11
C SER A 405 8.02 0.28 14.86
N VAL A 406 8.95 1.04 14.30
CA VAL A 406 9.80 0.62 13.16
C VAL A 406 10.34 -0.79 13.43
N LEU A 407 10.25 -1.68 12.44
CA LEU A 407 10.85 -3.01 12.51
C LEU A 407 12.36 -2.82 12.70
N LYS A 408 12.88 -3.24 13.85
CA LYS A 408 14.31 -3.19 14.17
C LYS A 408 15.05 -4.35 13.53
#